data_AF-A0A8C9CVY5-F1
#
_entry.id   AF-A0A8C9CVY5-F1
#
_cell.length_a   1.000
_cell.length_b   1.000
_cell.length_c   1.000
_cell.angle_alpha   90.00
_cell.angle_beta   90.00
_cell.angle_gamma   90.00
#
_symmetry.space_group_name_H-M   'P 1'
#
loop_
_entity.id
_entity.type
_entity.pdbx_description
1 polymer ?
#
loop_
_entity_poly.entity_id
_entity_poly.type
_entity_poly.pdbx_seq_one_letter_code
_entity_poly.pdbx_strand_id
1 'polypeptide(L)'
;MAAIGVHLGCTTACAAIYKGGRADVVANDAGDRVTPAVFAYSENEEVVGLAAKQSRIRNISNTVMKVKQILGRNQKCGPWTWLLSN
;
A
#
# COMPACT_ATOMS: atom_id res chain seq x y z
N MET A 1 -14.95 23.58 3.91
CA MET A 1 -13.76 22.74 4.15
C MET A 1 -14.01 21.38 3.53
N ALA A 2 -13.05 20.83 2.78
CA ALA A 2 -13.07 19.44 2.34
C ALA A 2 -11.98 18.69 3.12
N ALA A 3 -12.28 17.47 3.57
CA ALA A 3 -11.31 16.61 4.27
C ALA A 3 -11.24 15.25 3.59
N ILE A 4 -10.08 14.60 3.68
CA ILE A 4 -9.86 13.25 3.15
C ILE A 4 -9.58 12.34 4.35
N GLY A 5 -10.34 11.26 4.46
CA GLY A 5 -10.08 10.17 5.39
C GLY A 5 -9.35 9.05 4.65
N VAL A 6 -8.22 8.59 5.18
CA VAL A 6 -7.52 7.42 4.65
C VAL A 6 -7.51 6.35 5.72
N HIS A 7 -8.08 5.19 5.40
CA HIS A 7 -7.99 4.02 6.25
C HIS A 7 -6.93 3.08 5.71
N LEU A 8 -5.90 2.83 6.51
CA LEU A 8 -4.87 1.83 6.22
C LEU A 8 -5.05 0.64 7.16
N GLY A 9 -5.57 -0.46 6.63
CA GLY A 9 -5.57 -1.76 7.28
C GLY A 9 -4.30 -2.56 6.93
N CYS A 10 -4.18 -3.77 7.48
CA CYS A 10 -3.07 -4.68 7.13
C CYS A 10 -3.31 -5.39 5.78
N THR A 11 -4.57 -5.58 5.39
CA THR A 11 -4.97 -6.36 4.21
C THR A 11 -5.73 -5.52 3.21
N THR A 12 -6.39 -4.46 3.66
CA THR A 12 -7.26 -3.60 2.86
C THR A 12 -7.03 -2.13 3.24
N ALA A 13 -7.37 -1.24 2.32
CA ALA A 13 -7.36 0.19 2.48
C ALA A 13 -8.61 0.78 1.83
N CYS A 14 -9.05 1.94 2.33
CA CYS A 14 -10.09 2.74 1.69
C CYS A 14 -9.81 4.23 1.88
N ALA A 15 -10.37 5.04 0.99
CA ALA A 15 -10.30 6.49 1.07
C ALA A 15 -11.72 7.06 1.07
N ALA A 16 -11.94 8.10 1.86
CA ALA A 16 -13.21 8.80 1.97
C ALA A 16 -13.00 10.30 1.81
N ILE A 17 -13.98 10.99 1.24
CA ILE A 17 -13.99 12.44 1.11
C ILE A 17 -15.16 12.96 1.93
N TYR A 18 -14.89 13.95 2.78
CA TYR A 18 -15.90 14.72 3.49
C TYR A 18 -16.03 16.09 2.84
N LYS A 19 -17.19 16.36 2.22
CA LYS A 19 -17.49 17.63 1.55
C LYS A 19 -18.96 17.96 1.72
N GLY A 20 -19.27 19.21 2.07
CA GLY A 20 -20.66 19.69 2.16
C GLY A 20 -21.49 18.98 3.23
N GLY A 21 -20.89 18.63 4.37
CA GLY A 21 -21.59 17.97 5.48
C GLY A 21 -21.78 16.46 5.31
N ARG A 22 -21.33 15.86 4.21
CA ARG A 22 -21.47 14.42 3.92
C ARG A 22 -20.10 13.78 3.71
N ALA A 23 -19.95 12.56 4.24
CA ALA A 23 -18.81 11.68 3.96
C ALA A 23 -19.23 10.65 2.91
N ASP A 24 -18.37 10.41 1.91
CA ASP A 24 -18.55 9.31 0.96
C ASP A 24 -17.23 8.57 0.75
N VAL A 25 -17.30 7.27 0.52
CA VAL A 25 -16.14 6.40 0.27
C VAL A 25 -15.89 6.35 -1.23
N VAL A 26 -14.65 6.67 -1.60
CA VAL A 26 -14.21 6.75 -2.99
C VAL A 26 -14.03 5.34 -3.55
N ALA A 27 -14.62 5.09 -4.73
CA ALA A 27 -14.39 3.87 -5.48
C ALA A 27 -13.02 3.92 -6.19
N ASN A 28 -12.35 2.78 -6.26
CA ASN A 28 -11.13 2.62 -7.05
C ASN A 28 -11.45 2.43 -8.54
N ASP A 29 -10.41 2.28 -9.36
CA ASP A 29 -10.52 2.12 -10.81
C ASP A 29 -11.31 0.86 -11.22
N ALA A 30 -11.43 -0.13 -10.33
CA ALA A 30 -12.24 -1.33 -10.53
C ALA A 30 -13.70 -1.17 -10.06
N GLY A 31 -14.07 -0.02 -9.51
CA GLY A 31 -15.41 0.26 -8.97
C GLY A 31 -15.62 -0.19 -7.52
N ASP A 32 -14.60 -0.78 -6.88
CA ASP A 32 -14.68 -1.23 -5.49
C ASP A 32 -14.37 -0.08 -4.51
N ARG A 33 -15.10 -0.02 -3.41
CA ARG A 33 -14.85 0.95 -2.32
C ARG A 33 -13.79 0.49 -1.31
N VAL A 34 -13.32 -0.75 -1.44
CA VAL A 34 -12.27 -1.34 -0.60
C VAL A 34 -11.18 -1.87 -1.51
N THR A 35 -9.97 -1.35 -1.34
CA THR A 35 -8.82 -1.74 -2.14
C THR A 35 -7.92 -2.67 -1.35
N PRO A 36 -7.51 -3.83 -1.89
CA PRO A 36 -6.50 -4.67 -1.25
C PRO A 36 -5.21 -3.87 -1.02
N ALA A 37 -4.66 -3.91 0.20
CA ALA A 37 -3.39 -3.26 0.54
C ALA A 37 -2.20 -4.12 0.05
N VAL A 38 -2.15 -4.31 -1.26
CA VAL A 38 -1.14 -5.09 -1.99
C VAL A 38 -0.55 -4.20 -3.07
N PHE A 39 0.76 -4.19 -3.16
CA PHE A 39 1.54 -3.41 -4.10
C PHE A 39 2.54 -4.34 -4.77
N ALA A 40 2.73 -4.25 -6.07
CA ALA A 40 3.70 -5.05 -6.81
C ALA A 40 4.50 -4.18 -7.79
N TYR A 41 5.81 -4.40 -7.84
CA TYR A 41 6.65 -3.84 -8.89
C TYR A 41 6.66 -4.79 -10.10
N SER A 42 6.35 -4.23 -11.26
CA SER A 42 6.59 -4.83 -12.57
C SER A 42 7.81 -4.17 -13.21
N GLU A 43 8.25 -4.62 -14.39
CA GLU A 43 9.47 -4.12 -15.03
C GLU A 43 9.45 -2.60 -15.30
N ASN A 44 8.28 -2.03 -15.62
CA ASN A 44 8.13 -0.61 -15.95
C ASN A 44 6.94 0.07 -15.26
N GLU A 45 6.23 -0.63 -14.37
CA GLU A 45 5.01 -0.09 -13.75
C GLU A 45 4.81 -0.56 -12.31
N GLU A 46 4.14 0.29 -11.55
CA GLU A 46 3.69 0.00 -10.20
C GLU A 46 2.24 -0.46 -10.25
N VAL A 47 2.00 -1.71 -9.84
CA VAL A 47 0.67 -2.30 -9.84
C VAL A 47 0.13 -2.31 -8.42
N VAL A 48 -1.08 -1.80 -8.21
CA VAL A 48 -1.68 -1.66 -6.87
C VAL A 48 -3.05 -2.34 -6.81
N GLY A 49 -3.44 -2.80 -5.62
CA GLY A 49 -4.82 -3.22 -5.37
C GLY A 49 -5.14 -4.62 -5.88
N LEU A 50 -6.28 -4.75 -6.57
CA LEU A 50 -6.79 -6.05 -7.01
C LEU A 50 -5.88 -6.70 -8.05
N ALA A 51 -5.36 -5.92 -9.01
CA ALA A 51 -4.45 -6.40 -10.04
C ALA A 51 -3.17 -7.00 -9.42
N ALA A 52 -2.56 -6.30 -8.45
CA ALA A 52 -1.39 -6.78 -7.72
C ALA A 52 -1.69 -8.06 -6.92
N LYS A 53 -2.88 -8.13 -6.29
CA LYS A 53 -3.32 -9.33 -5.56
C LYS A 53 -3.48 -10.54 -6.48
N GLN A 54 -3.96 -10.35 -7.70
CA GLN A 54 -4.16 -11.41 -8.70
C GLN A 54 -2.83 -11.92 -9.27
N SER A 55 -1.86 -11.03 -9.51
CA SER A 55 -0.55 -11.40 -10.04
C SER A 55 0.42 -11.95 -8.99
N ARG A 56 0.09 -11.82 -7.69
CA ARG A 56 0.94 -12.20 -6.56
C ARG A 56 1.58 -13.59 -6.64
N ILE A 57 0.86 -14.59 -7.14
CA ILE A 57 1.41 -15.96 -7.25
C ILE A 57 2.53 -16.01 -8.30
N ARG A 58 2.39 -15.26 -9.39
CA ARG A 58 3.39 -15.22 -10.48
C ARG A 58 4.56 -14.28 -10.17
N ASN A 59 4.33 -13.21 -9.42
CA ASN A 59 5.32 -12.18 -9.13
C ASN A 59 5.54 -12.02 -7.61
N ILE A 60 5.76 -13.12 -6.90
CA ILE A 60 5.77 -13.09 -5.43
C ILE A 60 6.96 -12.32 -4.85
N SER A 61 8.11 -12.37 -5.51
CA SER A 61 9.35 -11.69 -5.07
C SER A 61 9.21 -10.17 -5.09
N ASN A 62 8.42 -9.63 -6.02
CA ASN A 62 8.25 -8.19 -6.19
C ASN A 62 6.89 -7.69 -5.67
N THR A 63 6.13 -8.54 -4.97
CA THR A 63 4.84 -8.17 -4.36
C THR A 63 5.01 -7.91 -2.86
N VAL A 64 4.66 -6.71 -2.42
CA VAL A 64 4.66 -6.27 -1.03
C VAL A 64 3.24 -6.32 -0.45
N MET A 65 3.12 -6.88 0.75
CA MET A 65 1.87 -6.96 1.51
C MET A 65 2.10 -6.67 2.99
N LYS A 66 1.03 -6.41 3.75
CA LYS A 66 1.07 -6.17 5.20
C LYS A 66 2.00 -5.02 5.61
N VAL A 67 2.12 -4.00 4.76
CA VAL A 67 2.98 -2.82 4.96
C VAL A 67 2.78 -2.20 6.34
N LYS A 68 1.52 -2.09 6.80
CA LYS A 68 1.19 -1.56 8.14
C LYS A 68 1.93 -2.25 9.30
N GLN A 69 2.26 -3.53 9.17
CA GLN A 69 2.98 -4.27 10.21
C GLN A 69 4.49 -3.97 10.23
N ILE A 70 5.02 -3.44 9.14
CA ILE A 70 6.44 -3.11 8.97
C ILE A 70 6.70 -1.66 9.38
N LEU A 71 5.71 -0.77 9.17
CA LEU A 71 5.80 0.64 9.58
C LEU A 71 6.14 0.77 11.07
N GLY A 72 7.14 1.59 11.38
CA GLY A 72 7.58 1.84 12.76
C GLY A 72 8.49 0.76 13.37
N ARG A 73 8.79 -0.33 12.65
CA ARG A 73 9.84 -1.26 13.07
C ARG A 73 11.19 -0.71 12.66
N ASN A 74 12.09 -0.53 13.63
CA ASN A 74 13.51 -0.29 13.36
C ASN A 74 14.13 -1.60 12.86
N GLN A 75 14.08 -1.83 11.55
CA GLN A 75 14.95 -2.85 10.95
C GLN A 75 16.35 -2.25 10.93
N LYS A 76 17.20 -2.65 11.88
CA LYS A 76 18.64 -2.45 11.72
C LYS A 76 19.03 -3.16 10.44
N CYS A 77 19.39 -2.39 9.42
CA CYS A 77 20.15 -2.89 8.29
C CYS A 77 21.35 -3.68 8.89
N GLY A 78 21.56 -4.91 8.44
CA GLY A 78 22.63 -5.77 8.92
C GLY A 78 24.03 -5.12 8.77
N PRO A 79 25.07 -5.73 9.36
CA PRO A 79 26.33 -5.09 9.80
C PRO A 79 27.31 -4.64 8.69
N TRP A 80 26.87 -4.45 7.45
CA TRP A 80 27.76 -4.28 6.30
C TRP A 80 27.92 -2.84 5.78
N THR A 81 27.36 -1.83 6.45
CA THR A 81 27.48 -0.41 6.01
C THR A 81 28.41 0.46 6.87
N TRP A 82 29.16 -0.12 7.82
CA TRP A 82 30.12 0.61 8.66
C TRP A 82 31.60 0.25 8.45
N LEU A 83 31.94 -0.54 7.42
CA LEU A 83 33.32 -0.98 7.18
C LEU A 83 34.11 -0.18 6.13
N LEU A 84 33.60 0.97 5.68
CA LEU A 84 34.32 1.87 4.75
C LEU A 84 34.20 3.35 5.14
N SER A 85 34.48 3.65 6.41
CA SER A 85 34.89 5.00 6.80
C SER A 85 35.99 4.90 7.84
N ASN A 86 37.19 4.65 7.33
CA ASN A 86 38.44 5.18 7.89
C ASN A 86 39.39 5.45 6.72
#